data_AF-A0A3A9ES12-F1
#
_entry.id   AF-A0A3A9ES12-F1
#
_cell.length_a   1.000
_cell.length_b   1.000
_cell.length_c   1.000
_cell.angle_alpha   90.00
_cell.angle_beta   90.00
_cell.angle_gamma   90.00
#
_symmetry.space_group_name_H-M   'P 1'
#
loop_
_entity.id
_entity.type
_entity.pdbx_description
1 polymer ?
#
loop_
_entity_poly.entity_id
_entity_poly.type
_entity_poly.pdbx_seq_one_letter_code
_entity_poly.pdbx_strand_id
1 'polypeptide(L)' 'MEMEPLIRQLILGVDLRPRPPGEYAALLRELSVIGNNVNQIAYWANSCRCISEGDIQEAVALVKQAWRLVREAL' A
#
# COMPACT_ATOMS: atom_id res chain seq x y z
N MET A 1 -27.90 15.53 -1.38
CA MET A 1 -26.75 15.68 -0.46
C MET A 1 -26.87 17.09 0.07
N GLU A 2 -27.24 17.24 1.35
CA GLU A 2 -27.59 18.54 1.94
C GLU A 2 -26.34 19.43 2.04
N MET A 3 -26.39 20.64 1.47
CA MET A 3 -25.25 21.59 1.48
C MET A 3 -24.99 22.20 2.87
N GLU A 4 -25.98 22.15 3.75
CA GLU A 4 -25.99 22.78 5.07
C GLU A 4 -24.80 22.36 5.98
N PRO A 5 -24.46 21.06 6.12
CA PRO A 5 -23.27 20.64 6.88
C PRO A 5 -21.94 21.09 6.26
N LEU A 6 -21.84 21.14 4.92
CA LEU A 6 -20.64 21.61 4.23
C LEU A 6 -20.41 23.11 4.49
N ILE A 7 -21.47 23.92 4.37
CA ILE A 7 -21.40 25.36 4.61
C ILE A 7 -20.99 25.63 6.07
N ARG A 8 -21.56 24.91 7.04
CA ARG A 8 -21.17 25.02 8.45
C ARG A 8 -19.69 24.70 8.68
N GLN A 9 -19.16 23.66 8.04
CA GLN A 9 -17.73 23.32 8.13
C GLN A 9 -16.83 24.40 7.55
N LEU A 10 -17.21 25.02 6.42
CA LEU A 10 -16.46 26.12 5.82
C LEU A 10 -16.43 27.36 6.72
N ILE A 11 -17.56 27.68 7.37
CA ILE A 11 -17.63 28.80 8.34
C ILE A 11 -16.74 28.55 9.55
N LEU A 12 -16.59 27.29 9.98
CA LEU A 12 -15.73 26.89 11.10
C LEU A 12 -14.22 26.89 10.75
N GLY A 13 -13.84 27.29 9.53
CA GLY A 13 -12.44 27.39 9.12
C GLY A 13 -11.79 26.05 8.81
N VAL A 14 -12.58 25.05 8.38
CA VAL A 14 -12.03 23.76 7.95
C VAL A 14 -11.19 23.95 6.68
N ASP A 15 -9.96 23.46 6.72
CA ASP A 15 -9.07 23.42 5.57
C ASP A 15 -9.57 22.39 4.55
N LEU A 16 -10.11 22.87 3.43
CA LEU A 16 -10.54 22.03 2.32
C LEU A 16 -9.31 21.50 1.58
N ARG A 17 -8.96 20.25 1.86
CA ARG A 17 -7.91 19.58 1.10
C ARG A 17 -8.43 19.20 -0.29
N PRO A 18 -7.64 19.42 -1.35
CA PRO A 18 -8.00 18.93 -2.66
C PRO A 18 -8.17 17.42 -2.60
N ARG A 19 -9.15 16.90 -3.34
CA ARG A 19 -9.30 15.46 -3.49
C ARG A 19 -7.96 14.88 -3.97
N PRO A 20 -7.42 13.84 -3.32
CA PRO A 20 -6.18 13.23 -3.76
C PRO A 20 -6.30 12.81 -5.23
N PRO A 21 -5.25 13.01 -6.06
CA PRO A 21 -5.20 12.50 -7.42
C PRO A 21 -5.63 11.03 -7.49
N GLY A 22 -6.42 10.66 -8.49
CA GLY A 22 -6.94 9.30 -8.64
C GLY A 22 -5.84 8.24 -8.74
N GLU A 23 -4.65 8.65 -9.18
CA GLU A 23 -3.42 7.85 -9.24
C GLU A 23 -3.01 7.28 -7.88
N TYR A 24 -3.27 7.97 -6.76
CA TYR A 24 -3.00 7.44 -5.44
C TYR A 24 -3.84 6.21 -5.11
N ALA A 25 -5.09 6.16 -5.57
CA ALA A 25 -5.94 4.99 -5.37
C ALA A 25 -5.43 3.79 -6.19
N ALA A 26 -4.90 4.03 -7.39
CA ALA A 26 -4.25 3.01 -8.20
C ALA A 26 -2.98 2.48 -7.52
N LEU A 27 -2.10 3.37 -7.03
CA LEU A 27 -0.89 3.00 -6.29
C LEU A 27 -1.20 2.19 -5.03
N LEU A 28 -2.20 2.60 -4.24
CA LEU A 28 -2.62 1.85 -3.05
C LEU A 28 -3.18 0.46 -3.39
N ARG A 29 -3.88 0.33 -4.53
CA ARG A 29 -4.38 -0.96 -5.00
C ARG A 29 -3.24 -1.87 -5.41
N GLU A 30 -2.26 -1.37 -6.16
CA GLU A 30 -1.06 -2.13 -6.53
C GLU A 30 -0.26 -2.57 -5.29
N LEU A 31 -0.06 -1.66 -4.33
CA LEU A 31 0.59 -1.98 -3.05
C LEU A 31 -0.17 -3.06 -2.26
N SER A 32 -1.51 -3.02 -2.28
CA SER A 32 -2.33 -4.04 -1.63
C SER A 32 -2.18 -5.41 -2.29
N VAL A 33 -2.09 -5.47 -3.62
CA VAL A 33 -1.82 -6.72 -4.35
C VAL A 33 -0.45 -7.29 -3.96
N ILE A 34 0.58 -6.44 -3.89
CA ILE A 34 1.93 -6.86 -3.45
C ILE A 34 1.89 -7.41 -2.01
N GLY A 35 1.24 -6.70 -1.09
CA GLY A 35 1.10 -7.14 0.30
C GLY A 35 0.38 -8.48 0.44
N ASN A 36 -0.64 -8.72 -0.37
CA ASN A 36 -1.35 -10.00 -0.40
C ASN A 36 -0.43 -11.15 -0.86
N ASN A 37 0.41 -10.92 -1.88
CA ASN A 37 1.36 -11.92 -2.35
C ASN A 37 2.41 -12.25 -1.28
N VAL A 38 2.93 -11.24 -0.57
CA VAL A 38 3.87 -11.45 0.55
C VAL A 38 3.23 -12.26 1.68
N ASN A 39 1.98 -11.95 2.04
CA ASN A 39 1.24 -12.71 3.05
C ASN A 39 1.01 -14.15 2.64
N GLN A 40 0.74 -14.41 1.35
CA GLN A 40 0.64 -15.78 0.84
C GLN A 40 2.00 -16.48 0.96
N ILE A 41 3.09 -15.90 0.50
CA ILE A 41 4.43 -16.50 0.63
C ILE A 41 4.75 -16.83 2.09
N ALA A 42 4.46 -15.92 3.02
CA ALA A 42 4.64 -16.17 4.45
C ALA A 42 3.74 -17.31 4.97
N TYR A 43 2.47 -17.35 4.55
CA TYR A 43 1.55 -18.43 4.90
C TYR A 43 2.03 -19.79 4.37
N TRP A 44 2.48 -19.84 3.11
CA TRP A 44 3.07 -21.02 2.49
C TRP A 44 4.36 -21.42 3.19
N ALA A 45 5.22 -20.47 3.56
CA ALA A 45 6.44 -20.72 4.34
C ALA A 45 6.17 -21.31 5.72
N ASN A 46 5.14 -20.80 6.40
CA ASN A 46 4.76 -21.28 7.72
C ASN A 46 4.03 -22.63 7.66
N SER A 47 3.34 -22.94 6.55
CA SER A 47 2.53 -24.15 6.39
C SER A 47 3.33 -25.31 5.76
N CYS A 48 4.19 -25.03 4.79
CA CYS A 48 5.17 -25.95 4.27
C CYS A 48 6.40 -25.90 5.18
N ARG A 49 6.52 -26.84 6.13
CA ARG A 49 7.73 -27.02 7.00
C ARG A 49 9.01 -27.40 6.22
N CYS A 50 9.13 -26.97 4.96
CA CYS A 50 10.15 -27.32 3.99
C CYS A 50 10.62 -26.12 3.15
N ILE A 51 10.25 -24.89 3.52
CA ILE A 51 10.88 -23.69 2.92
C ILE A 51 12.28 -23.52 3.50
N SER A 52 13.26 -23.41 2.61
CA SER A 52 14.65 -23.21 2.97
C SER A 52 14.86 -21.76 3.40
N GLU A 53 15.82 -21.53 4.30
CA GLU A 53 16.26 -20.17 4.65
C GLU A 53 16.66 -19.36 3.41
N GLY A 54 17.17 -20.02 2.35
CA GLY A 54 17.48 -19.40 1.07
C GLY A 54 16.28 -18.78 0.37
N ASP A 55 15.14 -19.46 0.38
CA ASP A 55 13.90 -18.98 -0.28
C ASP A 55 13.38 -17.71 0.41
N ILE A 56 13.52 -17.64 1.74
CA ILE A 56 13.13 -16.46 2.53
C ILE A 56 14.06 -15.29 2.22
N GLN A 57 15.37 -15.53 2.15
CA GLN A 57 16.35 -14.50 1.83
C GLN A 57 16.14 -13.92 0.43
N GLU A 58 15.79 -14.76 -0.55
CA GLU A 58 15.46 -14.33 -1.91
C GLU A 58 14.20 -13.47 -1.95
N ALA A 59 13.13 -13.88 -1.26
CA ALA A 59 11.91 -13.08 -1.13
C ALA A 59 12.19 -11.71 -0.50
N VAL A 60 13.01 -11.67 0.56
CA VAL A 60 13.43 -10.41 1.20
C VAL A 60 14.22 -9.53 0.23
N ALA A 61 15.10 -10.09 -0.60
CA ALA A 61 15.89 -9.35 -1.58
C ALA A 61 14.99 -8.70 -2.65
N LEU A 62 14.01 -9.44 -3.18
CA LEU A 62 13.05 -8.94 -4.17
C LEU A 62 12.20 -7.80 -3.61
N VAL A 63 11.73 -7.90 -2.36
CA VAL A 63 10.98 -6.82 -1.70
C VAL A 63 11.84 -5.56 -1.53
N LYS A 64 13.11 -5.70 -1.14
CA LYS A 64 14.04 -4.56 -1.04
C LYS A 64 14.31 -3.91 -2.39
N GLN A 65 14.43 -4.70 -3.45
CA GLN A 65 14.62 -4.18 -4.81
C GLN A 65 13.38 -3.43 -5.30
N ALA A 66 12.19 -3.98 -5.10
CA ALA A 66 10.93 -3.31 -5.43
C ALA A 66 10.80 -1.97 -4.69
N TRP A 67 11.10 -1.95 -3.39
CA TRP A 67 11.11 -0.72 -2.60
C TRP A 67 12.08 0.33 -3.14
N ARG A 68 13.30 -0.09 -3.54
CA ARG A 68 14.30 0.82 -4.10
C ARG A 68 13.82 1.45 -5.40
N LEU A 69 13.25 0.65 -6.30
CA LEU A 69 12.71 1.13 -7.58
C LEU A 69 11.57 2.13 -7.38
N VAL A 70 10.66 1.87 -6.43
CA VAL A 70 9.58 2.81 -6.08
C VAL A 70 10.14 4.11 -5.52
N ARG A 71 11.15 4.04 -4.64
CA ARG A 71 11.78 5.22 -4.05
C ARG A 71 12.58 6.06 -5.06
N GLU A 72 13.23 5.42 -6.04
CA GLU A 72 14.00 6.11 -7.08
C GLU A 72 13.11 6.69 -8.19
N ALA A 73 11.87 6.23 -8.32
CA ALA A 73 10.86 6.78 -9.23
C ALA A 73 10.08 7.98 -8.64
N LEU A 74 10.30 8.31 -7.37
CA LEU A 74 9.74 9.46 -6.65
C LEU A 74 10.77 10.57 -6.50
#